data_AF-A0A929G7V8-F1
#
_entry.id   AF-A0A929G7V8-F1
#
_cell.length_a   1.000
_cell.length_b   1.000
_cell.length_c   1.000
_cell.angle_alpha   90.00
_cell.angle_beta   90.00
_cell.angle_gamma   90.00
#
_symmetry.space_group_name_H-M   'P 1'
#
loop_
_entity.id
_entity.type
_entity.pdbx_description
1 polymer ?
#
loop_
_entity_poly.entity_id
_entity_poly.type
_entity_poly.pdbx_seq_one_letter_code
_entity_poly.pdbx_strand_id
1 'polypeptide(L)'
;RNLRDTTRSLLLLALGMAPALLGQAAYNWARFGSPLEFGYRWMNSPGSLLERQATWGQFSLHFLPENLYTLLIRPPLVSLAPLRIKPDPWGMGLLLTCPALLLALPTLAKVANGSGDGATPNGRRCFWPERCCQTFARVRLGLWLSIVLVQLPSLLYFNTGSYQFGYRFALDWLPLGLLLVALGTGGRLRWWGKALVVASVLAHLWGVLWMYPNFNGQPWHLQYAGLLRQLLR
;
A
#
# COMPACT_ATOMS: atom_id res chain seq x y z
N ARG A 1 13.10 29.55 0.26
CA ARG A 1 11.95 29.57 -0.69
C ARG A 1 11.11 30.78 -0.32
N ASN A 2 10.70 31.60 -1.27
CA ASN A 2 9.89 32.78 -0.96
C ASN A 2 8.50 32.33 -0.47
N LEU A 3 7.96 32.94 0.59
CA LEU A 3 6.63 32.60 1.14
C LEU A 3 5.57 32.60 0.03
N ARG A 4 5.67 33.55 -0.90
CA ARG A 4 4.82 33.68 -2.08
C ARG A 4 4.80 32.43 -2.97
N ASP A 5 5.94 31.78 -3.19
CA ASP A 5 6.03 30.59 -4.05
C ASP A 5 5.40 29.37 -3.39
N THR A 6 5.59 29.24 -2.07
CA THR A 6 4.95 28.17 -1.29
C THR A 6 3.44 28.36 -1.28
N THR A 7 2.95 29.57 -1.01
CA THR A 7 1.51 29.88 -1.06
C THR A 7 0.93 29.61 -2.42
N ARG A 8 1.58 30.04 -3.51
CA ARG A 8 1.15 29.73 -4.88
C ARG A 8 1.05 28.24 -5.13
N SER A 9 2.05 27.47 -4.68
CA SER A 9 2.07 26.01 -4.86
C SER A 9 0.93 25.32 -4.10
N LEU A 10 0.67 25.74 -2.85
CA LEU A 10 -0.43 25.21 -2.04
C LEU A 10 -1.80 25.57 -2.64
N LEU A 11 -1.95 26.78 -3.15
CA LEU A 11 -3.18 27.21 -3.84
C LEU A 11 -3.43 26.38 -5.10
N LEU A 12 -2.40 26.15 -5.92
CA LEU A 12 -2.52 25.31 -7.11
C LEU A 12 -2.85 23.85 -6.76
N LEU A 13 -2.27 23.32 -5.69
CA LEU A 13 -2.61 21.98 -5.19
C LEU A 13 -4.07 21.92 -4.74
N ALA A 14 -4.51 22.87 -3.91
CA ALA A 14 -5.89 22.94 -3.43
C ALA A 14 -6.88 23.08 -4.60
N LEU A 15 -6.56 23.94 -5.57
CA LEU A 15 -7.36 24.12 -6.78
C LEU A 15 -7.42 22.83 -7.62
N GLY A 16 -6.30 22.09 -7.73
CA GLY A 16 -6.26 20.81 -8.42
C GLY A 16 -7.06 19.70 -7.73
N MET A 17 -7.11 19.70 -6.39
CA MET A 17 -7.90 18.75 -5.60
C MET A 17 -9.39 19.11 -5.52
N ALA A 18 -9.74 20.38 -5.70
CA ALA A 18 -11.09 20.90 -5.48
C ALA A 18 -12.17 20.17 -6.33
N PRO A 19 -12.00 19.88 -7.63
CA PRO A 19 -13.03 19.18 -8.40
C PRO A 19 -13.37 17.81 -7.85
N ALA A 20 -12.36 17.03 -7.41
CA ALA A 20 -12.56 15.71 -6.84
C ALA A 20 -13.26 15.78 -5.47
N LEU A 21 -12.82 16.70 -4.60
CA LEU A 21 -13.39 16.87 -3.26
C LEU A 21 -14.83 17.41 -3.32
N LEU A 22 -15.07 18.44 -4.14
CA LEU A 22 -16.40 19.01 -4.34
C LEU A 22 -17.34 18.03 -5.05
N GLY A 23 -16.84 17.30 -6.05
CA GLY A 23 -17.59 16.24 -6.71
C GLY A 23 -18.00 15.13 -5.75
N GLN A 24 -17.08 14.66 -4.90
CA GLN A 24 -17.39 13.67 -3.87
C GLN A 24 -18.40 14.20 -2.84
N ALA A 25 -18.22 15.44 -2.37
CA ALA A 25 -19.13 16.08 -1.42
C ALA A 25 -20.54 16.26 -1.99
N ALA A 26 -20.65 16.72 -3.24
CA ALA A 26 -21.93 16.85 -3.94
C ALA A 26 -22.60 15.49 -4.14
N TYR A 27 -21.82 14.47 -4.52
CA TYR A 27 -22.32 13.10 -4.67
C TYR A 27 -22.79 12.49 -3.33
N ASN A 28 -22.07 12.74 -2.24
CA ASN A 28 -22.49 12.32 -0.91
C ASN A 28 -23.76 13.05 -0.45
N TRP A 29 -23.85 14.36 -0.70
CA TRP A 29 -25.05 15.13 -0.39
C TRP A 29 -26.27 14.61 -1.17
N ALA A 30 -26.12 14.31 -2.46
CA ALA A 30 -27.20 13.76 -3.27
C ALA A 30 -27.67 12.37 -2.79
N ARG A 31 -26.76 11.53 -2.29
CA ARG A 31 -27.09 10.17 -1.81
C ARG A 31 -27.61 10.13 -0.37
N PHE A 32 -27.03 10.94 0.51
CA PHE A 32 -27.19 10.80 1.96
C PHE A 32 -27.72 12.07 2.64
N GLY A 33 -27.94 13.16 1.90
CA GLY A 33 -28.33 14.46 2.44
C GLY A 33 -27.20 15.19 3.18
N SER A 34 -25.99 14.62 3.23
CA SER A 34 -24.83 15.21 3.91
C SER A 34 -23.55 15.01 3.08
N PRO A 35 -22.73 16.05 2.87
CA PRO A 35 -21.49 15.94 2.10
C PRO A 35 -20.40 15.11 2.80
N LEU A 36 -20.47 15.01 4.13
CA LEU A 36 -19.48 14.31 4.97
C LEU A 36 -19.91 12.88 5.32
N GLU A 37 -21.03 12.42 4.77
CA GLU A 37 -21.52 11.06 5.00
C GLU A 37 -21.03 10.13 3.88
N PHE A 38 -20.43 9.00 4.27
CA PHE A 38 -19.76 8.06 3.35
C PHE A 38 -20.53 6.76 3.13
N GLY A 39 -21.70 6.61 3.76
CA GLY A 39 -22.60 5.49 3.53
C GLY A 39 -22.43 4.33 4.51
N TYR A 40 -21.46 4.39 5.42
CA TYR A 40 -21.15 3.31 6.36
C TYR A 40 -22.31 2.97 7.29
N ARG A 41 -23.15 3.96 7.62
CA ARG A 41 -24.37 3.76 8.44
C ARG A 41 -25.39 2.81 7.79
N TRP A 42 -25.40 2.73 6.46
CA TRP A 42 -26.30 1.88 5.69
C TRP A 42 -25.59 0.66 5.11
N MET A 43 -24.31 0.45 5.45
CA MET A 43 -23.55 -0.67 4.93
C MET A 43 -24.01 -1.96 5.59
N ASN A 44 -24.54 -2.89 4.79
CA ASN A 44 -24.85 -4.24 5.26
C ASN A 44 -23.54 -4.96 5.62
N SER A 45 -23.22 -4.96 6.91
CA SER A 45 -21.96 -5.45 7.44
C SER A 45 -22.19 -6.65 8.35
N PRO A 46 -21.26 -7.61 8.41
CA PRO A 46 -21.26 -8.66 9.43
C PRO A 46 -21.43 -8.08 10.85
N GLY A 47 -22.14 -8.78 11.73
CA GLY A 47 -22.44 -8.31 13.09
C GLY A 47 -21.20 -7.87 13.88
N SER A 48 -20.09 -8.61 13.77
CA SER A 48 -18.82 -8.26 14.41
C SER A 48 -18.24 -6.92 13.97
N LEU A 49 -18.44 -6.52 12.70
CA LEU A 49 -18.00 -5.22 12.19
C LEU A 49 -18.94 -4.09 12.62
N LEU A 50 -20.25 -4.37 12.70
CA LEU A 50 -21.23 -3.42 13.23
C LEU A 50 -20.96 -3.10 14.70
N GLU A 51 -20.70 -4.13 15.52
CA GLU A 51 -20.34 -3.97 16.93
C GLU A 51 -19.05 -3.15 17.08
N ARG A 52 -17.99 -3.48 16.32
CA ARG A 52 -16.74 -2.70 16.32
C ARG A 52 -16.97 -1.24 16.00
N GLN A 53 -17.75 -0.95 14.98
CA GLN A 53 -18.07 0.43 14.56
C GLN A 53 -18.93 1.16 15.60
N ALA A 54 -19.88 0.47 16.25
CA ALA A 54 -20.70 1.05 17.31
C ALA A 54 -19.90 1.35 18.58
N THR A 55 -18.93 0.50 18.94
CA THR A 55 -18.10 0.69 20.15
C THR A 55 -16.99 1.72 19.94
N TRP A 56 -16.29 1.70 18.81
CA TRP A 56 -15.06 2.49 18.61
C TRP A 56 -15.15 3.54 17.50
N GLY A 57 -16.26 3.60 16.77
CA GLY A 57 -16.39 4.42 15.57
C GLY A 57 -15.62 3.83 14.37
N GLN A 58 -15.53 4.61 13.29
CA GLN A 58 -14.85 4.19 12.05
C GLN A 58 -13.32 4.22 12.17
N PHE A 59 -12.80 5.23 12.87
CA PHE A 59 -11.37 5.44 13.06
C PHE A 59 -11.05 5.54 14.55
N SER A 60 -10.19 4.66 15.03
CA SER A 60 -9.78 4.62 16.44
C SER A 60 -8.36 4.09 16.58
N LEU A 61 -7.64 4.60 17.57
CA LEU A 61 -6.33 4.08 17.98
C LEU A 61 -6.43 2.61 18.45
N HIS A 62 -7.62 2.15 18.84
CA HIS A 62 -7.87 0.74 19.19
C HIS A 62 -7.42 -0.23 18.09
N PHE A 63 -7.58 0.14 16.82
CA PHE A 63 -7.28 -0.72 15.68
C PHE A 63 -5.81 -0.69 15.25
N LEU A 64 -5.03 0.28 15.75
CA LEU A 64 -3.64 0.47 15.35
C LEU A 64 -2.78 -0.79 15.53
N PRO A 65 -2.82 -1.51 16.68
CA PRO A 65 -2.00 -2.71 16.86
C PRO A 65 -2.38 -3.85 15.90
N GLU A 66 -3.68 -4.10 15.71
CA GLU A 66 -4.20 -5.16 14.82
C GLU A 66 -3.85 -4.87 13.35
N ASN A 67 -4.06 -3.63 12.92
CA ASN A 67 -3.78 -3.20 11.55
C ASN A 67 -2.28 -3.20 11.27
N LEU A 68 -1.45 -2.75 12.22
CA LEU A 68 0.00 -2.76 12.07
C LEU A 68 0.55 -4.20 12.02
N TYR A 69 0.03 -5.09 12.86
CA TYR A 69 0.34 -6.52 12.82
C TYR A 69 0.00 -7.14 11.45
N THR A 70 -1.21 -6.86 10.96
CA THR A 70 -1.69 -7.35 9.65
C THR A 70 -0.89 -6.77 8.50
N LEU A 71 -0.55 -5.48 8.56
CA LEU A 71 0.26 -4.79 7.56
C LEU A 71 1.68 -5.35 7.47
N LEU A 72 2.34 -5.61 8.61
CA LEU A 72 3.77 -5.91 8.62
C LEU A 72 4.08 -7.40 8.59
N ILE A 73 3.57 -8.17 9.54
CA ILE A 73 4.13 -9.48 9.90
C ILE A 73 3.14 -10.65 9.97
N ARG A 74 1.83 -10.41 9.81
CA ARG A 74 0.83 -11.48 9.94
C ARG A 74 1.18 -12.70 9.05
N PRO A 75 1.37 -13.89 9.63
CA PRO A 75 1.87 -15.06 8.93
C PRO A 75 0.77 -15.77 8.14
N PRO A 76 1.12 -16.70 7.24
CA PRO A 76 0.15 -17.62 6.68
C PRO A 76 -0.38 -18.61 7.74
N LEU A 77 -1.50 -19.24 7.44
CA LEU A 77 -2.05 -20.30 8.25
C LEU A 77 -1.26 -21.59 8.01
N VAL A 78 -0.80 -22.21 9.10
CA VAL A 78 -0.05 -23.47 9.08
C VAL A 78 -0.87 -24.54 9.79
N SER A 79 -1.17 -25.62 9.08
CA SER A 79 -1.70 -26.86 9.65
C SER A 79 -0.58 -27.90 9.64
N LEU A 80 -0.43 -28.67 10.73
CA LEU A 80 0.63 -29.66 10.88
C LEU A 80 0.17 -31.10 10.56
N ALA A 81 -1.14 -31.35 10.54
CA ALA A 81 -1.73 -32.68 10.34
C ALA A 81 -2.96 -32.62 9.41
N PRO A 82 -2.78 -32.72 8.08
CA PRO A 82 -1.51 -32.82 7.33
C PRO A 82 -0.77 -31.48 7.23
N LEU A 83 0.54 -31.50 6.96
CA LEU A 83 1.34 -30.29 6.76
C LEU A 83 0.82 -29.48 5.57
N ARG A 84 0.19 -28.33 5.83
CA ARG A 84 -0.36 -27.42 4.82
C ARG A 84 -0.12 -25.98 5.22
N ILE A 85 0.47 -25.21 4.32
CA ILE A 85 0.63 -23.76 4.43
C ILE A 85 -0.35 -23.12 3.46
N LYS A 86 -1.26 -22.30 3.96
CA LYS A 86 -2.23 -21.57 3.13
C LYS A 86 -2.23 -20.09 3.50
N PRO A 87 -2.51 -19.19 2.56
CA PRO A 87 -2.72 -17.80 2.90
C PRO A 87 -3.84 -17.62 3.93
N ASP A 88 -3.66 -16.62 4.80
CA ASP A 88 -4.71 -16.19 5.70
C ASP A 88 -5.68 -15.28 4.93
N PRO A 89 -6.97 -15.66 4.80
CA PRO A 89 -7.95 -14.88 4.03
C PRO A 89 -8.24 -13.50 4.63
N TRP A 90 -7.86 -13.25 5.89
CA TRP A 90 -8.00 -11.96 6.55
C TRP A 90 -6.80 -11.03 6.30
N GLY A 91 -5.80 -11.51 5.56
CA GLY A 91 -4.65 -10.73 5.15
C GLY A 91 -3.33 -11.28 5.68
N MET A 92 -2.25 -10.81 5.09
CA MET A 92 -0.89 -11.25 5.37
C MET A 92 0.08 -10.07 5.34
N GLY A 93 1.12 -10.15 6.16
CA GLY A 93 2.12 -9.10 6.28
C GLY A 93 2.86 -8.82 4.96
N LEU A 94 3.12 -7.54 4.69
CA LEU A 94 3.90 -7.09 3.54
C LEU A 94 5.36 -7.56 3.59
N LEU A 95 5.92 -7.82 4.77
CA LEU A 95 7.27 -8.38 4.85
C LEU A 95 7.35 -9.81 4.28
N LEU A 96 6.23 -10.54 4.29
CA LEU A 96 6.13 -11.90 3.75
C LEU A 96 5.65 -11.89 2.30
N THR A 97 4.66 -11.05 2.00
CA THR A 97 4.01 -11.01 0.68
C THR A 97 4.76 -10.13 -0.32
N CYS A 98 5.44 -9.08 0.15
CA CYS A 98 6.23 -8.16 -0.68
C CYS A 98 7.57 -7.76 -0.02
N PRO A 99 8.48 -8.71 0.27
CA PRO A 99 9.77 -8.43 0.90
C PRO A 99 10.65 -7.43 0.12
N ALA A 100 10.43 -7.26 -1.19
CA ALA A 100 11.09 -6.22 -1.99
C ALA A 100 10.93 -4.80 -1.42
N LEU A 101 9.87 -4.51 -0.65
CA LEU A 101 9.69 -3.20 0.00
C LEU A 101 10.81 -2.88 1.02
N LEU A 102 11.52 -3.89 1.53
CA LEU A 102 12.70 -3.66 2.38
C LEU A 102 13.81 -2.87 1.67
N LEU A 103 13.84 -2.91 0.32
CA LEU A 103 14.77 -2.12 -0.49
C LEU A 103 14.52 -0.61 -0.40
N ALA A 104 13.35 -0.18 0.10
CA ALA A 104 13.05 1.22 0.35
C ALA A 104 13.66 1.73 1.68
N LEU A 105 13.95 0.85 2.66
CA LEU A 105 14.43 1.26 3.99
C LEU A 105 15.70 2.14 3.98
N PRO A 106 16.71 1.91 3.11
CA PRO A 106 17.86 2.81 3.03
C PRO A 106 17.50 4.25 2.67
N THR A 107 16.38 4.46 1.96
CA THR A 107 15.91 5.82 1.66
C THR A 107 15.39 6.55 2.90
N LEU A 108 14.81 5.82 3.86
CA LEU A 108 14.33 6.37 5.12
C LEU A 108 15.50 6.84 6.00
N ALA A 109 16.55 6.01 6.11
CA ALA A 109 17.77 6.39 6.82
C ALA A 109 18.44 7.64 6.24
N LYS A 110 18.47 7.77 4.91
CA LYS A 110 18.98 8.98 4.23
C LYS A 110 18.14 10.23 4.53
N VAL A 111 16.82 10.08 4.62
CA VAL A 111 15.92 11.18 5.01
C VAL A 111 16.16 11.59 6.46
N ALA A 112 16.25 10.63 7.38
CA ALA A 112 16.45 10.89 8.81
C ALA A 112 17.79 11.58 9.13
N ASN A 113 18.86 11.19 8.44
CA ASN A 113 20.20 11.72 8.69
C ASN A 113 20.46 13.09 8.02
N GLY A 114 19.44 13.71 7.40
CA GLY A 114 19.58 14.98 6.67
C GLY A 114 20.59 14.93 5.52
N SER A 115 21.09 13.74 5.19
CA SER A 115 22.14 13.52 4.22
C SER A 115 21.50 13.57 2.85
N GLY A 116 21.44 14.77 2.28
CA GLY A 116 21.39 14.90 0.82
C GLY A 116 22.50 14.02 0.24
N ASP A 117 22.30 13.44 -0.94
CA ASP A 117 23.13 12.39 -1.55
C ASP A 117 24.64 12.75 -1.77
N GLY A 118 25.18 13.79 -1.13
CA GLY A 118 26.56 14.26 -1.18
C GLY A 118 27.62 13.30 -0.61
N ALA A 119 27.25 12.38 0.28
CA ALA A 119 28.17 11.35 0.77
C ALA A 119 27.57 9.97 0.53
N THR A 120 28.08 9.27 -0.49
CA THR A 120 27.97 7.81 -0.50
C THR A 120 28.72 7.25 0.72
N PRO A 121 28.37 6.06 1.24
CA PRO A 121 29.10 5.45 2.37
C PRO A 121 30.61 5.26 2.13
N ASN A 122 31.08 5.41 0.88
CA ASN A 122 32.49 5.37 0.48
C ASN A 122 33.10 6.77 0.22
N GLY A 123 32.49 7.86 0.69
CA GLY A 123 33.02 9.22 0.52
C GLY A 123 33.04 9.75 -0.91
N ARG A 124 32.45 9.03 -1.88
CA ARG A 124 32.31 9.54 -3.26
C ARG A 124 31.16 10.54 -3.30
N ARG A 125 31.46 11.72 -3.86
CA ARG A 125 30.47 12.77 -4.13
C ARG A 125 29.36 12.22 -5.03
N CYS A 126 28.15 12.73 -4.83
CA CYS A 126 27.02 12.53 -5.72
C CYS A 126 27.48 12.74 -7.18
N PHE A 127 27.22 11.78 -8.07
CA PHE A 127 27.55 11.92 -9.49
C PHE A 127 26.83 13.12 -10.14
N TRP A 128 25.66 13.48 -9.59
CA TRP A 128 24.82 14.57 -10.07
C TRP A 128 25.21 15.91 -9.42
N PRO A 129 24.92 17.05 -10.08
CA PRO A 129 25.08 18.37 -9.47
C PRO A 129 24.35 18.47 -8.13
N GLU A 130 24.87 19.25 -7.19
CA GLU A 130 24.33 19.37 -5.82
C GLU A 130 22.83 19.67 -5.77
N ARG A 131 22.33 20.47 -6.72
CA ARG A 131 20.90 20.80 -6.88
C ARG A 131 20.03 19.56 -7.19
N CYS A 132 20.53 18.62 -7.97
CA CYS A 132 19.84 17.35 -8.26
C CYS A 132 19.80 16.47 -7.00
N CYS A 133 20.90 16.39 -6.25
CA CYS A 133 21.00 15.57 -5.04
C CYS A 133 20.07 16.10 -3.92
N GLN A 134 19.93 17.42 -3.79
CA GLN A 134 18.94 18.04 -2.91
C GLN A 134 17.50 17.78 -3.36
N THR A 135 17.25 17.76 -4.67
CA THR A 135 15.94 17.43 -5.23
C THR A 135 15.54 16.00 -4.88
N PHE A 136 16.42 15.01 -5.05
CA PHE A 136 16.14 13.61 -4.69
C PHE A 136 15.85 13.41 -3.20
N ALA A 137 16.55 14.13 -2.32
CA ALA A 137 16.26 14.09 -0.88
C ALA A 137 14.83 14.58 -0.56
N ARG A 138 14.41 15.70 -1.17
CA ARG A 138 13.04 16.22 -1.01
C ARG A 138 11.99 15.28 -1.60
N VAL A 139 12.27 14.66 -2.73
CA VAL A 139 11.36 13.67 -3.34
C VAL A 139 11.18 12.46 -2.42
N ARG A 140 12.25 11.91 -1.85
CA ARG A 140 12.15 10.79 -0.89
C ARG A 140 11.33 11.15 0.34
N LEU A 141 11.58 12.33 0.92
CA LEU A 141 10.78 12.82 2.05
C LEU A 141 9.31 12.97 1.67
N GLY A 142 9.03 13.57 0.51
CA GLY A 142 7.66 13.70 -0.01
C GLY A 142 6.97 12.36 -0.17
N LEU A 143 7.63 11.37 -0.77
CA LEU A 143 7.10 10.02 -0.93
C LEU A 143 6.81 9.34 0.42
N TRP A 144 7.73 9.41 1.39
CA TRP A 144 7.50 8.85 2.72
C TRP A 144 6.34 9.53 3.46
N LEU A 145 6.27 10.86 3.42
CA LEU A 145 5.16 11.61 4.02
C LEU A 145 3.83 11.25 3.35
N SER A 146 3.80 11.12 2.02
CA SER A 146 2.61 10.67 1.30
C SER A 146 2.19 9.26 1.70
N ILE A 147 3.13 8.31 1.80
CA ILE A 147 2.84 6.94 2.26
C ILE A 147 2.25 6.97 3.68
N VAL A 148 2.85 7.74 4.60
CA VAL A 148 2.34 7.86 5.98
C VAL A 148 0.95 8.48 6.00
N LEU A 149 0.72 9.57 5.25
CA LEU A 149 -0.58 10.25 5.20
C LEU A 149 -1.69 9.36 4.62
N VAL A 150 -1.37 8.53 3.62
CA VAL A 150 -2.32 7.57 3.03
C VAL A 150 -2.54 6.37 3.96
N GLN A 151 -1.49 5.85 4.59
CA GLN A 151 -1.57 4.64 5.43
C GLN A 151 -2.15 4.92 6.82
N LEU A 152 -1.99 6.13 7.37
CA LEU A 152 -2.41 6.44 8.74
C LEU A 152 -3.92 6.24 8.96
N PRO A 153 -4.84 6.77 8.12
CA PRO A 153 -6.26 6.49 8.27
C PRO A 153 -6.56 4.99 8.23
N SER A 154 -5.94 4.26 7.29
CA SER A 154 -6.12 2.81 7.14
C SER A 154 -5.62 2.01 8.36
N LEU A 155 -4.61 2.50 9.08
CA LEU A 155 -4.17 1.91 10.34
C LEU A 155 -5.14 2.14 11.50
N LEU A 156 -5.90 3.23 11.45
CA LEU A 156 -6.92 3.54 12.45
C LEU A 156 -8.28 2.96 12.10
N TYR A 157 -8.43 2.40 10.90
CA TYR A 157 -9.71 1.97 10.36
C TYR A 157 -10.20 0.67 11.00
N PHE A 158 -11.50 0.59 11.29
CA PHE A 158 -12.14 -0.52 12.03
C PHE A 158 -12.11 -1.89 11.34
N ASN A 159 -11.74 -1.91 10.06
CA ASN A 159 -11.71 -3.11 9.23
C ASN A 159 -10.31 -3.28 8.61
N THR A 160 -9.84 -4.53 8.51
CA THR A 160 -8.57 -4.91 7.85
C THR A 160 -8.77 -5.30 6.38
N GLY A 161 -10.02 -5.47 5.93
CA GLY A 161 -10.35 -5.78 4.54
C GLY A 161 -11.53 -6.76 4.43
N SER A 162 -11.53 -7.54 3.36
CA SER A 162 -12.41 -8.71 3.22
C SER A 162 -11.50 -9.88 2.83
N TYR A 163 -12.05 -10.93 2.22
CA TYR A 163 -11.26 -12.03 1.67
C TYR A 163 -10.14 -11.50 0.76
N GLN A 164 -8.88 -11.63 1.20
CA GLN A 164 -7.74 -10.95 0.59
C GLN A 164 -6.43 -11.73 0.71
N PHE A 165 -5.45 -11.37 -0.11
CA PHE A 165 -4.06 -11.80 -0.01
C PHE A 165 -3.16 -10.57 0.21
N GLY A 166 -2.30 -10.61 1.23
CA GLY A 166 -1.53 -9.43 1.65
C GLY A 166 -2.37 -8.46 2.47
N TYR A 167 -2.05 -7.16 2.39
CA TYR A 167 -2.79 -6.10 3.08
C TYR A 167 -3.39 -5.13 2.06
N ARG A 168 -4.70 -5.22 1.81
CA ARG A 168 -5.37 -4.53 0.70
C ARG A 168 -5.21 -3.01 0.74
N PHE A 169 -5.26 -2.38 1.92
CA PHE A 169 -5.11 -0.93 2.02
C PHE A 169 -3.71 -0.43 1.68
N ALA A 170 -2.71 -1.32 1.56
CA ALA A 170 -1.41 -0.92 1.06
C ALA A 170 -1.42 -0.54 -0.43
N LEU A 171 -2.39 -1.06 -1.20
CA LEU A 171 -2.50 -0.79 -2.65
C LEU A 171 -2.53 0.71 -2.96
N ASP A 172 -3.07 1.52 -2.04
CA ASP A 172 -3.21 2.98 -2.20
C ASP A 172 -1.85 3.71 -2.22
N TRP A 173 -0.83 3.14 -1.59
CA TRP A 173 0.51 3.76 -1.50
C TRP A 173 1.63 2.91 -2.11
N LEU A 174 1.37 1.64 -2.48
CA LEU A 174 2.37 0.78 -3.13
C LEU A 174 3.05 1.39 -4.35
N PRO A 175 2.38 2.17 -5.24
CA PRO A 175 3.07 2.87 -6.32
C PRO A 175 4.18 3.81 -5.82
N LEU A 176 3.95 4.51 -4.71
CA LEU A 176 4.93 5.38 -4.07
C LEU A 176 6.06 4.55 -3.42
N GLY A 177 5.70 3.42 -2.79
CA GLY A 177 6.66 2.46 -2.24
C GLY A 177 7.59 1.88 -3.33
N LEU A 178 7.06 1.56 -4.50
CA LEU A 178 7.84 1.09 -5.64
C LEU A 178 8.82 2.15 -6.14
N LEU A 179 8.39 3.42 -6.21
CA LEU A 179 9.29 4.54 -6.53
C LEU A 179 10.42 4.66 -5.49
N LEU A 180 10.12 4.49 -4.19
CA LEU A 180 11.15 4.47 -3.15
C LEU A 180 12.11 3.30 -3.30
N VAL A 181 11.64 2.11 -3.68
CA VAL A 181 12.52 0.96 -4.00
C VAL A 181 13.44 1.30 -5.18
N ALA A 182 12.91 1.91 -6.24
CA ALA A 182 13.71 2.33 -7.39
C ALA A 182 14.78 3.37 -6.99
N LEU A 183 14.40 4.38 -6.19
CA LEU A 183 15.31 5.40 -5.69
C LEU A 183 16.34 4.85 -4.68
N GLY A 184 15.95 3.84 -3.88
CA GLY A 184 16.81 3.20 -2.88
C GLY A 184 17.86 2.31 -3.51
N THR A 185 17.51 1.62 -4.60
CA THR A 185 18.43 0.74 -5.34
C THR A 185 19.31 1.50 -6.32
N GLY A 186 18.94 2.72 -6.72
CA GLY A 186 19.76 3.56 -7.60
C GLY A 186 20.02 2.92 -8.97
N GLY A 187 19.07 2.10 -9.45
CA GLY A 187 19.17 1.39 -10.73
C GLY A 187 20.09 0.16 -10.74
N ARG A 188 20.70 -0.22 -9.60
CA ARG A 188 21.55 -1.41 -9.50
C ARG A 188 21.11 -2.30 -8.33
N LEU A 189 20.61 -3.50 -8.64
CA LEU A 189 20.27 -4.50 -7.61
C LEU A 189 21.45 -5.42 -7.32
N ARG A 190 21.81 -5.50 -6.03
CA ARG A 190 22.65 -6.58 -5.50
C ARG A 190 21.91 -7.92 -5.60
N TRP A 191 22.63 -9.04 -5.53
CA TRP A 191 22.03 -10.38 -5.63
C TRP A 191 20.89 -10.61 -4.62
N TRP A 192 21.05 -10.16 -3.38
CA TRP A 192 20.01 -10.27 -2.35
C TRP A 192 18.79 -9.41 -2.68
N GLY A 193 18.97 -8.25 -3.31
CA GLY A 193 17.85 -7.43 -3.79
C GLY A 193 17.06 -8.15 -4.89
N LYS A 194 17.76 -8.84 -5.79
CA LYS A 194 17.10 -9.69 -6.80
C LYS A 194 16.34 -10.83 -6.14
N ALA A 195 16.92 -11.46 -5.12
CA ALA A 195 16.26 -12.51 -4.35
C ALA A 195 14.98 -12.00 -3.66
N LEU A 196 14.99 -10.80 -3.06
CA LEU A 196 13.79 -10.20 -2.47
C LEU A 196 12.70 -9.92 -3.52
N VAL A 197 13.07 -9.45 -4.72
CA VAL A 197 12.12 -9.24 -5.82
C VAL A 197 11.53 -10.56 -6.28
N VAL A 198 12.36 -11.59 -6.50
CA VAL A 198 11.90 -12.93 -6.88
C VAL A 198 10.97 -13.50 -5.79
N ALA A 199 11.32 -13.35 -4.52
CA ALA A 199 10.47 -13.77 -3.41
C ALA A 199 9.11 -13.05 -3.41
N SER A 200 9.06 -11.73 -3.63
CA SER A 200 7.80 -11.00 -3.80
C SER A 200 6.97 -11.53 -4.95
N VAL A 201 7.58 -11.79 -6.12
CA VAL A 201 6.88 -12.30 -7.30
C VAL A 201 6.31 -13.69 -7.03
N LEU A 202 7.10 -14.58 -6.42
CA LEU A 202 6.64 -15.93 -6.05
C LEU A 202 5.53 -15.89 -5.00
N ALA A 203 5.61 -14.99 -4.02
CA ALA A 203 4.56 -14.81 -3.02
C ALA A 203 3.25 -14.32 -3.66
N HIS A 204 3.31 -13.36 -4.59
CA HIS A 204 2.11 -12.90 -5.31
C HIS A 204 1.56 -13.96 -6.26
N LEU A 205 2.42 -14.74 -6.93
CA LEU A 205 1.99 -15.89 -7.73
C LEU A 205 1.25 -16.91 -6.87
N TRP A 206 1.80 -17.22 -5.69
CA TRP A 206 1.13 -18.08 -4.71
C TRP A 206 -0.22 -17.51 -4.29
N GLY A 207 -0.29 -16.22 -4.00
CA GLY A 207 -1.53 -15.51 -3.70
C GLY A 207 -2.58 -15.61 -4.81
N VAL A 208 -2.20 -15.40 -6.07
CA VAL A 208 -3.09 -15.52 -7.23
C VAL A 208 -3.58 -16.95 -7.42
N LEU A 209 -2.67 -17.94 -7.35
CA LEU A 209 -3.00 -19.35 -7.50
C LEU A 209 -3.93 -19.86 -6.39
N TRP A 210 -3.80 -19.31 -5.19
CA TRP A 210 -4.72 -19.59 -4.09
C TRP A 210 -6.05 -18.84 -4.26
N MET A 211 -6.03 -17.54 -4.54
CA MET A 211 -7.22 -16.71 -4.56
C MET A 211 -8.17 -17.08 -5.70
N TYR A 212 -7.64 -17.36 -6.89
CA TYR A 212 -8.46 -17.63 -8.08
C TYR A 212 -9.48 -18.76 -7.89
N PRO A 213 -9.11 -19.99 -7.50
CA PRO A 213 -10.08 -21.08 -7.32
C PRO A 213 -11.04 -20.82 -6.16
N ASN A 214 -10.63 -20.10 -5.11
CA ASN A 214 -11.52 -19.75 -4.00
C ASN A 214 -12.65 -18.80 -4.43
N PHE A 215 -12.40 -17.92 -5.41
CA PHE A 215 -13.44 -17.03 -5.96
C PHE A 215 -14.22 -17.64 -7.12
N ASN A 216 -13.57 -18.43 -7.98
CA ASN A 216 -14.17 -18.91 -9.23
C ASN A 216 -14.69 -20.36 -9.14
N GLY A 217 -14.43 -21.07 -8.04
CA GLY A 217 -14.82 -22.48 -7.86
C GLY A 217 -14.04 -23.46 -8.75
N GLN A 218 -13.06 -22.99 -9.53
CA GLN A 218 -12.28 -23.79 -10.46
C GLN A 218 -10.85 -23.24 -10.65
N PRO A 219 -9.87 -24.09 -11.04
CA PRO A 219 -8.55 -23.64 -11.44
C PRO A 219 -8.59 -22.69 -12.65
N TRP A 220 -7.66 -21.72 -12.67
CA TRP A 220 -7.59 -20.69 -13.70
C TRP A 220 -7.46 -21.23 -15.13
N HIS A 221 -6.68 -22.29 -15.34
CA HIS A 221 -6.44 -22.85 -16.67
C HIS A 221 -7.69 -23.45 -17.31
N LEU A 222 -8.64 -23.96 -16.51
CA LEU A 222 -9.91 -24.49 -17.05
C LEU A 222 -10.76 -23.38 -17.67
N GLN A 223 -10.78 -22.20 -17.05
CA GLN A 223 -11.51 -21.04 -17.56
C GLN A 223 -10.95 -20.58 -18.91
N TYR A 224 -9.63 -20.43 -19.04
CA TYR A 224 -9.02 -19.99 -20.30
C TYR A 224 -9.09 -21.06 -21.39
N ALA A 225 -8.96 -22.34 -21.05
CA ALA A 225 -9.18 -23.42 -22.02
C ALA A 225 -10.64 -23.42 -22.53
N GLY A 226 -11.61 -23.16 -21.65
CA GLY A 226 -13.01 -23.00 -22.03
C GLY A 226 -13.24 -21.82 -22.98
N LEU A 227 -12.68 -20.65 -22.66
CA LEU A 227 -12.75 -19.45 -23.49
C LEU A 227 -12.12 -19.68 -24.88
N LEU A 228 -10.94 -20.29 -24.93
CA LEU A 228 -10.26 -20.57 -26.19
C LEU A 228 -11.10 -21.51 -27.07
N ARG A 229 -11.71 -22.55 -26.49
CA ARG A 229 -12.63 -23.43 -27.22
C ARG A 229 -13.87 -22.71 -27.75
N GLN A 230 -14.35 -21.67 -27.07
CA GLN A 230 -15.47 -20.86 -27.54
C GLN A 230 -15.05 -19.93 -28.69
N LEU A 231 -13.85 -19.33 -28.62
CA LEU A 231 -13.35 -18.44 -29.66
C LEU A 231 -12.91 -19.16 -30.95
N LEU A 232 -12.57 -20.44 -30.85
CA LEU A 232 -12.18 -21.29 -32.00
C LEU A 232 -13.37 -22.03 -32.64
N ARG A 233 -14.60 -21.83 -32.14
CA ARG A 233 -15.84 -22.32 -32.75
C ARG A 233 -16.45 -21.21 -33.59
#